data_AF-A0A2I0NBA8-F1
#
_entry.id   AF-A0A2I0NBA8-F1
#
_cell.length_a   1.000
_cell.length_b   1.000
_cell.length_c   1.000
_cell.angle_alpha   90.00
_cell.angle_beta   90.00
_cell.angle_gamma   90.00
#
_symmetry.space_group_name_H-M   'P 1'
#
loop_
_entity.id
_entity.type
_entity.pdbx_description
1 polymer ?
#
loop_
_entity_poly.entity_id
_entity_poly.type
_entity_poly.pdbx_seq_one_letter_code
_entity_poly.pdbx_strand_id
1 'polypeptide(L)'
;MSQLCDSCKVQLEDTVSHCPLCGKCVRVIEKTTHEHFPSDEVFKNKKEKALRATTLLLLLVNAICLFVDLIMFKTLSWSLHILAASTFAYIGVIRPIHQNWRLVNYHSIFYIMITLYIIFLENYTNSFGWGITFAIP
;
A
#
# COMPACT_ATOMS: atom_id res chain seq x y z
N MET A 1 22.58 31.41 18.45
CA MET A 1 23.20 31.44 17.11
C MET A 1 23.92 32.78 16.98
N SER A 2 24.73 33.02 15.96
CA SER A 2 25.42 34.31 15.78
C SER A 2 25.36 34.68 14.31
N GLN A 3 24.78 35.83 13.98
CA GLN A 3 24.67 36.31 12.62
C GLN A 3 25.94 37.11 12.27
N LEU A 4 26.54 36.87 11.10
CA LEU A 4 27.73 37.60 10.66
C LEU A 4 27.33 38.62 9.59
N CYS A 5 27.71 39.89 9.75
CA CYS A 5 27.49 40.89 8.71
C CYS A 5 28.50 40.73 7.57
N ASP A 6 28.06 40.52 6.33
CA ASP A 6 28.96 40.35 5.16
C ASP A 6 29.87 41.55 4.90
N SER A 7 29.40 42.77 5.21
CA SER A 7 30.17 44.00 4.96
C SER A 7 31.18 44.33 6.07
N CYS A 8 30.82 44.10 7.34
CA CYS A 8 31.67 44.47 8.49
C CYS A 8 32.36 43.28 9.15
N LYS A 9 31.96 42.06 8.82
CA LYS A 9 32.40 40.79 9.43
C LYS A 9 32.31 40.77 10.96
N VAL A 10 31.45 41.59 11.53
CA VAL A 10 31.17 41.62 12.97
C VAL A 10 30.08 40.59 13.29
N GLN A 11 30.28 39.87 14.40
CA GLN A 11 29.30 38.94 14.95
C GLN A 11 28.20 39.74 15.65
N LEU A 12 26.96 39.53 15.22
CA LEU A 12 25.76 40.18 15.73
C LEU A 12 24.91 39.16 16.48
N GLU A 13 24.28 39.64 17.53
CA GLU A 13 23.32 38.89 18.32
C GLU A 13 22.04 38.66 17.50
N ASP A 14 21.39 37.51 17.69
CA ASP A 14 20.37 36.95 16.78
C ASP A 14 19.12 37.82 16.55
N THR A 15 18.95 38.91 17.32
CA THR A 15 17.75 39.74 17.33
C THR A 15 17.85 41.02 16.50
N VAL A 16 18.99 41.31 15.86
CA VAL A 16 19.22 42.60 15.19
C VAL A 16 19.04 42.48 13.67
N SER A 17 17.98 43.11 13.15
CA SER A 17 17.64 43.10 11.71
C SER A 17 18.58 43.95 10.83
N HIS A 18 19.29 44.90 11.44
CA HIS A 18 20.17 45.84 10.75
C HIS A 18 21.50 45.97 11.49
N CYS A 19 22.62 45.93 10.77
CA CYS A 19 23.93 46.11 11.41
C CYS A 19 24.07 47.57 11.92
N PRO A 20 24.29 47.82 13.22
CA PRO A 20 24.39 49.17 13.77
C PRO A 20 25.62 49.95 13.28
N LEU A 21 26.63 49.26 12.72
CA LEU A 21 27.86 49.85 12.23
C LEU A 21 27.80 50.31 10.76
N CYS A 22 27.04 49.62 9.91
CA CYS A 22 26.98 49.94 8.47
C CYS A 22 25.57 50.19 7.93
N GLY A 23 24.54 50.04 8.75
CA GLY A 23 23.14 50.27 8.39
C GLY A 23 22.56 49.30 7.35
N LYS A 24 23.34 48.31 6.88
CA LYS A 24 22.86 47.34 5.88
C LYS A 24 22.08 46.21 6.55
N CYS A 25 20.99 45.78 5.91
CA CYS A 25 20.18 44.66 6.34
C CYS A 25 21.03 43.39 6.45
N VAL A 26 20.94 42.71 7.59
CA VAL A 26 21.53 41.39 7.73
C VAL A 26 20.64 40.44 6.93
N ARG A 27 21.19 39.80 5.89
CA ARG A 27 20.47 38.73 5.21
C ARG A 27 20.31 37.61 6.23
N VAL A 28 19.08 37.38 6.67
CA VAL A 28 18.72 36.17 7.41
C VAL A 28 19.08 35.03 6.47
N ILE A 29 20.22 34.37 6.72
CA ILE A 29 20.49 33.08 6.14
C ILE A 29 19.54 32.14 6.88
N GLU A 30 18.28 32.13 6.44
CA GLU A 30 17.41 30.99 6.64
C GLU A 30 18.17 29.83 6.00
N LYS A 31 18.97 29.15 6.82
CA LYS A 31 19.26 27.76 6.56
C LYS A 31 17.87 27.14 6.54
N THR A 32 17.35 26.95 5.34
CA THR A 32 16.26 26.02 5.11
C THR A 32 16.77 24.70 5.62
N THR A 33 16.57 24.45 6.91
CA THR A 33 16.57 23.12 7.48
C THR A 33 15.39 22.46 6.79
N HIS A 34 15.63 21.99 5.57
CA HIS A 34 14.85 20.90 5.02
C HIS A 34 15.02 19.81 6.07
N GLU A 35 14.01 19.68 6.94
CA GLU A 35 13.89 18.52 7.81
C GLU A 35 13.98 17.32 6.88
N HIS A 36 15.15 16.68 6.89
CA HIS A 36 15.41 15.49 6.11
C HIS A 36 14.64 14.39 6.82
N PHE A 37 13.34 14.31 6.53
CA PHE A 37 12.50 13.22 7.01
C PHE A 37 13.20 11.93 6.57
N PRO A 38 13.49 11.00 7.51
CA PRO A 38 14.23 9.79 7.17
C PRO A 38 13.50 9.05 6.04
N SER A 39 14.23 8.69 4.99
CA SER A 39 13.62 8.05 3.83
C SER A 39 13.04 6.68 4.23
N ASP A 40 11.75 6.47 3.97
CA ASP A 40 11.01 5.24 4.29
C ASP A 40 11.45 4.02 3.43
N GLU A 41 12.62 4.07 2.79
CA GLU A 41 13.11 3.03 1.88
C GLU A 41 13.23 1.66 2.57
N VAL A 42 13.57 1.65 3.86
CA VAL A 42 13.63 0.41 4.66
C VAL A 42 12.24 -0.21 4.81
N PHE A 43 11.19 0.59 5.04
CA PHE A 43 9.82 0.12 5.16
C PHE A 43 9.25 -0.35 3.82
N LYS A 44 9.55 0.39 2.74
CA LYS A 44 9.15 0.01 1.38
C LYS A 44 9.75 -1.35 0.97
N ASN A 45 11.04 -1.54 1.22
CA ASN A 45 11.73 -2.79 0.92
C ASN A 45 11.20 -3.98 1.74
N LYS A 46 10.84 -3.77 3.02
CA LYS A 46 10.20 -4.82 3.84
C LYS A 46 8.80 -5.17 3.33
N LYS A 47 8.00 -4.16 2.95
CA LYS A 47 6.65 -4.34 2.39
C LYS A 47 6.67 -5.14 1.09
N GLU A 48 7.56 -4.81 0.16
CA GLU A 48 7.70 -5.54 -1.12
C GLU A 48 8.12 -7.00 -0.90
N LYS A 49 9.08 -7.25 0.01
CA LYS A 49 9.49 -8.60 0.38
C LYS A 49 8.34 -9.42 0.97
N ALA A 50 7.57 -8.83 1.88
CA ALA A 50 6.42 -9.49 2.49
C ALA A 50 5.35 -9.83 1.44
N LEU A 51 4.99 -8.89 0.56
CA LEU A 51 4.01 -9.13 -0.50
C LEU A 51 4.45 -10.23 -1.47
N ARG A 52 5.74 -10.25 -1.83
CA ARG A 52 6.31 -11.30 -2.68
C ARG A 52 6.24 -12.67 -1.99
N ALA A 53 6.58 -12.75 -0.71
CA ALA A 53 6.48 -13.98 0.06
C ALA A 53 5.02 -14.48 0.16
N THR A 54 4.07 -13.60 0.47
CA THR A 54 2.64 -13.93 0.52
C THR A 54 2.12 -14.42 -0.83
N THR A 55 2.54 -13.79 -1.93
CA THR A 55 2.15 -14.21 -3.29
C THR A 55 2.66 -15.62 -3.62
N LEU A 56 3.92 -15.90 -3.29
CA LEU A 56 4.52 -17.23 -3.49
C LEU A 56 3.82 -18.29 -2.63
N LEU A 57 3.50 -17.96 -1.38
CA LEU A 57 2.77 -18.86 -0.49
C LEU A 57 1.38 -19.18 -1.05
N LEU A 58 0.66 -18.17 -1.54
CA LEU A 58 -0.65 -18.36 -2.18
C LEU A 58 -0.54 -19.29 -3.39
N LEU A 59 0.50 -19.09 -4.22
CA LEU A 59 0.74 -19.91 -5.40
C LEU A 59 1.02 -21.37 -5.01
N LEU A 60 1.82 -21.59 -3.97
CA LEU A 60 2.13 -22.92 -3.44
C LEU A 60 0.87 -23.62 -2.93
N VAL A 61 0.03 -22.94 -2.15
CA VAL A 61 -1.23 -23.52 -1.65
C VAL A 61 -2.13 -23.94 -2.79
N ASN A 62 -2.27 -23.10 -3.83
CA ASN A 62 -3.05 -23.45 -5.01
C ASN A 62 -2.46 -24.64 -5.77
N ALA A 63 -1.14 -24.65 -5.97
CA ALA A 63 -0.47 -25.74 -6.66
C ALA A 63 -0.67 -27.07 -5.93
N ILE A 64 -0.56 -27.08 -4.60
CA ILE A 64 -0.79 -28.27 -3.78
C ILE A 64 -2.25 -28.72 -3.89
N CYS A 65 -3.21 -27.80 -3.77
CA CYS A 65 -4.63 -28.15 -3.87
C CYS A 65 -4.99 -28.71 -5.25
N LEU A 66 -4.50 -28.10 -6.32
CA LEU A 66 -4.69 -28.62 -7.69
C LEU A 66 -4.03 -29.99 -7.86
N PHE A 67 -2.82 -30.17 -7.35
CA PHE A 67 -2.10 -31.44 -7.46
C PHE A 67 -2.84 -32.58 -6.74
N VAL A 68 -3.33 -32.32 -5.53
CA VAL A 68 -4.11 -33.30 -4.76
C VAL A 68 -5.43 -33.63 -5.47
N ASP A 69 -6.15 -32.62 -5.98
CA ASP A 69 -7.43 -32.82 -6.67
C ASP A 69 -7.27 -33.63 -7.96
N LEU A 70 -6.21 -33.33 -8.74
CA LEU A 70 -5.87 -34.07 -9.96
C LEU A 70 -5.49 -35.52 -9.69
N ILE A 71 -4.78 -35.80 -8.59
CA ILE A 71 -4.39 -37.17 -8.22
C ILE A 71 -5.60 -37.96 -7.72
N MET A 72 -6.42 -37.36 -6.86
CA MET A 72 -7.50 -38.08 -6.17
C MET A 72 -8.73 -38.26 -7.06
N PHE A 73 -9.11 -37.26 -7.84
CA PHE A 73 -10.40 -37.23 -8.54
C PHE A 73 -10.26 -37.16 -10.07
N LYS A 74 -9.07 -36.84 -10.61
CA LYS A 74 -8.83 -36.59 -12.05
C LYS A 74 -9.75 -35.55 -12.68
N THR A 75 -10.49 -34.80 -11.88
CA THR A 75 -11.43 -33.75 -12.30
C THR A 75 -11.15 -32.50 -11.47
N LEU A 76 -11.38 -31.31 -12.02
CA LEU A 76 -11.27 -30.05 -11.29
C LEU A 76 -12.58 -29.72 -10.55
N SER A 77 -13.06 -30.65 -9.73
CA SER A 77 -14.36 -30.49 -9.10
C SER A 77 -14.27 -29.64 -7.84
N TRP A 78 -13.27 -29.87 -6.98
CA TRP A 78 -13.20 -29.26 -5.64
C TRP A 78 -12.18 -28.14 -5.57
N SER A 79 -11.05 -28.28 -6.26
CA SER A 79 -9.97 -27.26 -6.31
C SER A 79 -10.41 -25.93 -6.92
N LEU A 80 -11.50 -25.90 -7.69
CA LEU A 80 -11.99 -24.70 -8.36
C LEU A 80 -12.37 -23.57 -7.37
N HIS A 81 -12.86 -23.92 -6.19
CA HIS A 81 -13.23 -22.97 -5.12
C HIS A 81 -12.01 -22.30 -4.53
N ILE A 82 -10.96 -23.11 -4.31
CA ILE A 82 -9.68 -22.67 -3.76
C ILE A 82 -8.97 -21.77 -4.77
N LEU A 83 -9.03 -22.14 -6.06
CA LEU A 83 -8.47 -21.35 -7.14
C LEU A 83 -9.20 -20.00 -7.31
N ALA A 84 -10.53 -20.01 -7.27
CA ALA A 84 -11.33 -18.78 -7.32
C ALA A 84 -11.03 -17.89 -6.11
N ALA A 85 -11.17 -18.42 -4.89
CA ALA A 85 -10.94 -17.67 -3.65
C ALA A 85 -9.54 -17.03 -3.60
N SER A 86 -8.52 -17.78 -4.00
CA SER A 86 -7.15 -17.29 -3.98
C SER A 86 -6.91 -16.21 -5.05
N THR A 87 -7.54 -16.34 -6.23
CA THR A 87 -7.52 -15.32 -7.28
C THR A 87 -8.18 -14.03 -6.81
N PHE A 88 -9.35 -14.14 -6.16
CA PHE A 88 -10.04 -13.00 -5.56
C PHE A 88 -9.20 -12.34 -4.46
N ALA A 89 -8.55 -13.12 -3.59
CA ALA A 89 -7.65 -12.59 -2.56
C ALA A 89 -6.43 -11.88 -3.16
N TYR A 90 -5.82 -12.43 -4.22
CA TYR A 90 -4.68 -11.82 -4.88
C TYR A 90 -5.02 -10.48 -5.54
N ILE A 91 -6.11 -10.45 -6.32
CA ILE A 91 -6.54 -9.23 -7.03
C ILE A 91 -7.11 -8.20 -6.05
N GLY A 92 -7.89 -8.66 -5.06
CA GLY A 92 -8.61 -7.82 -4.11
C GLY A 92 -7.75 -7.26 -2.99
N VAL A 93 -6.65 -7.93 -2.60
CA VAL A 93 -5.83 -7.51 -1.46
C VAL A 93 -4.39 -7.21 -1.88
N ILE A 94 -3.71 -8.15 -2.54
CA ILE A 94 -2.26 -8.03 -2.81
C ILE A 94 -1.97 -6.96 -3.87
N ARG A 95 -2.69 -6.98 -4.99
CA ARG A 95 -2.51 -6.02 -6.10
C ARG A 95 -2.70 -4.55 -5.67
N PRO A 96 -3.79 -4.15 -4.99
CA PRO A 96 -3.99 -2.76 -4.57
C PRO A 96 -2.95 -2.28 -3.57
N ILE A 97 -2.46 -3.17 -2.69
CA ILE A 97 -1.37 -2.84 -1.76
C ILE A 97 -0.05 -2.58 -2.50
N HIS A 98 0.23 -3.32 -3.58
CA HIS A 98 1.43 -3.13 -4.41
C HIS A 98 1.36 -1.85 -5.25
N GLN A 99 0.19 -1.53 -5.80
CA GLN A 99 0.01 -0.37 -6.68
C GLN A 99 -0.39 0.92 -5.94
N ASN A 100 -0.41 0.92 -4.60
CA ASN A 100 -0.80 2.05 -3.75
C ASN A 100 -2.09 2.73 -4.24
N TRP A 101 -3.14 1.94 -4.47
CA TRP A 101 -4.41 2.47 -4.96
C TRP A 101 -5.01 3.48 -3.98
N ARG A 102 -5.68 4.50 -4.52
CA ARG A 102 -6.48 5.42 -3.72
C ARG A 102 -7.62 4.65 -3.05
N LEU A 103 -7.81 4.86 -1.75
CA LEU A 103 -8.77 4.14 -0.91
C LEU A 103 -10.20 4.16 -1.50
N VAL A 104 -10.61 5.29 -2.08
CA VAL A 104 -11.93 5.46 -2.73
C VAL A 104 -12.13 4.47 -3.88
N ASN A 105 -11.14 4.31 -4.76
CA ASN A 105 -11.25 3.40 -5.91
C ASN A 105 -11.16 1.93 -5.47
N TYR A 106 -10.40 1.66 -4.40
CA TYR A 106 -10.27 0.34 -3.82
C TYR A 106 -11.63 -0.19 -3.33
N HIS A 107 -12.37 0.60 -2.55
CA HIS A 107 -13.65 0.16 -2.00
C HIS A 107 -14.66 -0.25 -3.08
N SER A 108 -14.80 0.54 -4.15
CA SER A 108 -15.73 0.22 -5.24
C SER A 108 -15.35 -1.07 -5.97
N ILE A 109 -14.06 -1.26 -6.26
CA ILE A 109 -13.58 -2.46 -6.95
C ILE A 109 -13.70 -3.69 -6.04
N PHE A 110 -13.39 -3.55 -4.76
CA PHE A 110 -13.48 -4.63 -3.78
C PHE A 110 -14.92 -5.12 -3.60
N TYR A 111 -15.88 -4.18 -3.56
CA TYR A 111 -17.30 -4.49 -3.52
C TYR A 111 -17.74 -5.34 -4.74
N ILE A 112 -17.40 -4.90 -5.95
CA ILE A 112 -17.72 -5.63 -7.18
C ILE A 112 -17.11 -7.04 -7.17
N MET A 113 -15.87 -7.17 -6.71
CA MET A 113 -15.17 -8.45 -6.62
C MET A 113 -15.86 -9.41 -5.64
N ILE A 114 -16.29 -8.92 -4.47
CA ILE A 114 -17.05 -9.72 -3.50
C ILE A 114 -18.36 -10.20 -4.10
N THR A 115 -19.12 -9.33 -4.75
CA THR A 115 -20.38 -9.70 -5.38
C THR A 115 -20.20 -10.78 -6.44
N LEU A 116 -19.18 -10.65 -7.30
CA LEU A 116 -18.84 -11.66 -8.30
C LEU A 116 -18.46 -13.01 -7.68
N TYR A 117 -17.72 -12.99 -6.57
CA TYR A 117 -17.35 -14.22 -5.87
C TYR A 117 -18.55 -14.94 -5.25
N ILE A 118 -19.50 -14.19 -4.69
CA ILE A 118 -20.73 -14.76 -4.12
C ILE A 118 -21.60 -15.39 -5.22
N ILE A 119 -21.77 -14.71 -6.36
CA ILE A 119 -22.49 -15.26 -7.51
C ILE A 119 -21.83 -16.56 -8.00
N PHE A 120 -20.50 -16.61 -8.05
CA PHE A 120 -19.76 -17.82 -8.38
C PHE A 120 -20.05 -18.97 -7.41
N LEU A 121 -20.05 -18.69 -6.09
CA LEU A 121 -20.33 -19.70 -5.06
C LEU A 121 -21.77 -20.23 -5.12
N GLU A 122 -22.76 -19.36 -5.37
CA GLU A 122 -24.16 -19.78 -5.49
C GLU A 122 -24.35 -20.69 -6.71
N ASN A 123 -23.74 -20.35 -7.85
CA ASN A 123 -23.80 -21.19 -9.05
C ASN A 123 -23.12 -22.55 -8.84
N TYR A 124 -21.99 -22.58 -8.12
CA TYR A 124 -21.33 -23.85 -7.82
C TYR A 124 -22.12 -24.73 -6.84
N THR A 125 -22.68 -24.11 -5.80
CA THR A 125 -23.39 -24.84 -4.72
C THR A 125 -24.84 -25.15 -5.10
N ASN A 126 -25.35 -24.60 -6.22
CA ASN A 126 -26.77 -24.60 -6.60
C ASN A 126 -27.70 -24.10 -5.48
N SER A 127 -27.17 -23.28 -4.56
CA SER A 127 -27.93 -22.67 -3.47
C SER A 127 -28.36 -21.28 -3.91
N PHE A 128 -29.57 -21.16 -4.47
CA PHE A 128 -30.09 -19.87 -4.89
C PHE A 128 -30.60 -19.06 -3.69
N GLY A 129 -30.09 -17.84 -3.53
CA GLY A 129 -30.71 -16.77 -2.74
C GLY A 129 -30.08 -16.43 -1.40
N TRP A 130 -29.34 -17.33 -0.75
CA TRP A 130 -28.76 -17.03 0.58
C TRP A 130 -27.67 -15.96 0.55
N GLY A 131 -26.79 -15.99 -0.44
CA GLY A 131 -25.67 -15.05 -0.56
C GLY A 131 -26.13 -13.69 -1.07
N ILE A 132 -26.99 -13.66 -2.10
CA ILE A 132 -27.47 -12.41 -2.70
C ILE A 132 -28.36 -11.62 -1.73
N THR A 133 -29.25 -12.29 -0.98
CA THR A 133 -30.19 -11.60 -0.07
C THR A 133 -29.51 -11.06 1.20
N PHE A 134 -28.39 -11.64 1.63
CA PHE A 134 -27.69 -11.22 2.85
C PHE A 134 -26.45 -10.34 2.59
N ALA A 135 -25.74 -10.53 1.48
CA ALA A 135 -24.46 -9.88 1.24
C ALA A 135 -24.53 -8.57 0.45
N ILE A 136 -25.66 -8.30 -0.19
CA ILE A 136 -25.91 -7.04 -0.90
C ILE A 136 -26.80 -6.19 0.03
N PRO A 137 -26.26 -5.14 0.68
CA PRO A 137 -27.07 -4.22 1.46
C PRO A 137 -28.01 -3.37 0.58
#